data_AF-A0A8T1ZW01-F1
#
_entry.id   AF-A0A8T1ZW01-F1
#
_cell.length_a   1.000
_cell.length_b   1.000
_cell.length_c   1.000
_cell.angle_alpha   90.00
_cell.angle_beta   90.00
_cell.angle_gamma   90.00
#
_symmetry.space_group_name_H-M   'P 1'
#
loop_
_entity.id
_entity.type
_entity.pdbx_description
1 polymer ?
#
loop_
_entity_poly.entity_id
_entity_poly.type
_entity_poly.pdbx_seq_one_letter_code
_entity_poly.pdbx_strand_id
1 'polypeptide(L)'
;MTSSDQSPSHNVFVYGSFQEPAVVKLILECVPIMVSAQLHGYHLYRLKGRLHPCISPSENGLVNGKILTGLTDSQLESLDMIEGTEYVRKTVEVVLTDTLEKKQVETIVWANKDDPNMYGEWDFEEWKRLHMEKFIEAATKFMEWKKNPDGRSREEFEKFVHDDPPAAA
;
A
#
# COMPACT_ATOMS: atom_id res chain seq x y z
N MET A 1 -14.11 -28.31 -12.40
CA MET A 1 -14.86 -27.67 -11.31
C MET A 1 -14.41 -26.22 -11.25
N THR A 2 -15.36 -25.30 -11.43
CA THR A 2 -15.30 -23.85 -11.17
C THR A 2 -14.04 -23.11 -11.63
N SER A 3 -13.97 -22.79 -12.93
CA SER A 3 -13.37 -21.52 -13.33
C SER A 3 -14.31 -20.43 -12.86
N SER A 4 -14.05 -19.85 -11.68
CA SER A 4 -14.66 -18.57 -11.35
C SER A 4 -14.10 -17.56 -12.33
N ASP A 5 -14.96 -17.05 -13.22
CA ASP A 5 -14.75 -15.76 -13.87
C ASP A 5 -14.56 -14.72 -12.76
N GLN A 6 -13.31 -14.52 -12.34
CA GLN A 6 -12.94 -13.44 -11.42
C GLN A 6 -13.09 -12.13 -12.19
N SER A 7 -14.31 -11.60 -12.16
CA SER A 7 -14.61 -10.31 -12.75
C SER A 7 -13.77 -9.27 -11.99
N PRO A 8 -12.83 -8.56 -12.65
CA PRO A 8 -12.07 -7.49 -12.01
C PRO A 8 -13.05 -6.42 -11.54
N SER A 9 -13.22 -6.30 -10.22
CA SER A 9 -14.30 -5.49 -9.64
C SER A 9 -13.83 -4.51 -8.57
N HIS A 10 -12.58 -4.64 -8.12
CA HIS A 10 -12.05 -3.79 -7.05
C HIS A 10 -11.25 -2.64 -7.61
N ASN A 11 -11.54 -1.44 -7.10
CA ASN A 11 -10.74 -0.24 -7.34
C ASN A 11 -10.15 0.17 -6.00
N VAL A 12 -8.82 0.23 -5.93
CA VAL A 12 -8.12 0.52 -4.67
C VAL A 12 -7.29 1.79 -4.83
N PHE A 13 -7.58 2.80 -4.03
CA PHE A 13 -6.70 3.95 -3.86
C PHE A 13 -5.50 3.54 -3.02
N VAL A 14 -4.34 3.62 -3.66
CA VAL A 14 -3.04 3.37 -3.07
C VAL A 14 -2.25 4.67 -2.94
N TYR A 15 -1.51 4.75 -1.86
CA TYR A 15 -0.52 5.78 -1.56
C TYR A 15 0.80 5.06 -1.24
N GLY A 16 1.84 5.80 -0.85
CA GLY A 16 3.05 5.13 -0.41
C GLY A 16 3.77 4.36 -1.52
N SER A 17 4.30 3.19 -1.16
CA SER A 17 5.11 2.31 -2.01
C SER A 17 4.33 1.71 -3.19
N PHE A 18 3.03 1.43 -3.03
CA PHE A 18 2.18 0.86 -4.07
C PHE A 18 1.86 1.81 -5.24
N GLN A 19 2.37 3.04 -5.23
CA GLN A 19 2.30 3.93 -6.38
C GLN A 19 3.39 3.66 -7.43
N GLU A 20 4.41 2.87 -7.09
CA GLU A 20 5.51 2.50 -7.98
C GLU A 20 5.14 1.26 -8.82
N PRO A 21 5.09 1.36 -10.17
CA PRO A 21 4.74 0.23 -11.02
C PRO A 21 5.60 -1.03 -10.83
N ALA A 22 6.89 -0.87 -10.51
CA ALA A 22 7.78 -2.01 -10.24
C ALA A 22 7.33 -2.81 -9.00
N VAL A 23 6.90 -2.11 -7.94
CA VAL A 23 6.38 -2.71 -6.72
C VAL A 23 5.05 -3.41 -6.98
N VAL A 24 4.13 -2.73 -7.68
CA VAL A 24 2.82 -3.28 -8.02
C VAL A 24 2.95 -4.53 -8.88
N LYS A 25 3.83 -4.50 -9.89
CA LYS A 25 4.10 -5.66 -10.75
C LYS A 25 4.60 -6.87 -9.97
N LEU A 26 5.45 -6.64 -8.97
CA LEU A 26 5.99 -7.70 -8.13
C LEU A 26 4.91 -8.37 -7.28
N ILE A 27 4.01 -7.57 -6.68
CA ILE A 27 3.00 -8.06 -5.73
C ILE A 27 1.78 -8.63 -6.44
N LEU A 28 1.32 -7.98 -7.52
CA LEU A 28 0.11 -8.35 -8.25
C LEU A 28 0.37 -9.25 -9.45
N GLU A 29 1.64 -9.51 -9.76
CA GLU A 29 2.12 -10.23 -10.96
C GLU A 29 1.70 -9.59 -12.30
N CYS A 30 1.06 -8.42 -12.26
CA CYS A 30 0.73 -7.60 -13.42
C CYS A 30 0.75 -6.11 -13.03
N VAL A 31 0.69 -5.23 -14.03
CA VAL A 31 0.56 -3.79 -13.82
C VAL A 31 -0.88 -3.41 -14.20
N PRO A 32 -1.78 -3.21 -13.23
CA PRO A 32 -3.13 -2.71 -13.51
C PRO A 32 -3.06 -1.28 -14.05
N ILE A 33 -4.17 -0.80 -14.62
CA ILE A 33 -4.28 0.61 -14.97
C ILE A 33 -4.24 1.42 -13.67
N MET A 34 -3.34 2.40 -13.64
CA MET A 34 -3.15 3.28 -12.49
C MET A 34 -3.62 4.69 -12.87
N VAL A 35 -4.58 5.23 -12.13
CA VAL A 35 -5.14 6.57 -12.38
C VAL A 35 -4.82 7.48 -11.21
N SER A 36 -4.22 8.64 -11.47
CA SER A 36 -3.90 9.60 -10.42
C SER A 36 -5.16 10.16 -9.76
N ALA A 37 -5.15 10.23 -8.43
CA ALA A 37 -6.29 10.69 -7.65
C ALA A 37 -5.85 11.33 -6.33
N GLN A 38 -6.78 12.04 -5.71
CA GLN A 38 -6.60 12.74 -4.45
C GLN A 38 -7.63 12.29 -3.43
N LEU A 39 -7.15 11.94 -2.24
CA LEU A 39 -7.98 11.60 -1.08
C LEU A 39 -7.95 12.78 -0.10
N HIS A 40 -9.11 13.38 0.14
CA HIS A 40 -9.29 14.48 1.08
C HIS A 40 -9.67 13.95 2.46
N GLY A 41 -9.33 14.70 3.52
CA GLY A 41 -9.68 14.34 4.90
C GLY A 41 -8.72 13.34 5.55
N TYR A 42 -7.57 13.10 4.93
CA TYR A 42 -6.52 12.18 5.40
C TYR A 42 -5.15 12.83 5.31
N HIS A 43 -4.25 12.48 6.23
CA HIS A 43 -2.85 12.88 6.16
C HIS A 43 -1.95 11.65 6.07
N LEU A 44 -0.88 11.76 5.30
CA LEU A 44 0.08 10.67 5.03
C LEU A 44 1.30 10.84 5.93
N TYR A 45 1.41 9.96 6.93
CA TYR A 45 2.45 9.98 7.96
C TYR A 45 3.57 8.99 7.64
N ARG A 46 4.77 9.29 8.14
CA ARG A 46 5.81 8.27 8.35
C ARG A 46 5.49 7.48 9.61
N LEU A 47 5.92 6.22 9.65
CA LEU A 47 5.87 5.37 10.83
C LEU A 47 7.29 5.04 11.28
N LYS A 48 7.58 5.18 12.59
CA LYS A 48 8.91 4.85 13.12
C LYS A 48 9.19 3.36 12.96
N GLY A 49 10.36 3.02 12.43
CA GLY A 49 10.77 1.64 12.20
C GLY A 49 9.87 0.93 11.20
N ARG A 50 9.44 1.63 10.14
CA ARG A 50 8.70 1.08 8.99
C ARG A 50 9.14 1.70 7.69
N LEU A 51 9.23 0.88 6.65
CA LEU A 51 9.55 1.33 5.29
C LEU A 51 8.34 1.90 4.53
N HIS A 52 7.11 1.66 4.99
CA HIS A 52 5.90 2.12 4.32
C HIS A 52 5.16 3.16 5.18
N PRO A 53 4.50 4.14 4.54
CA PRO A 53 3.75 5.16 5.25
C PRO A 53 2.38 4.64 5.70
N CYS A 54 1.66 5.48 6.42
CA CYS A 54 0.27 5.23 6.75
C CYS A 54 -0.58 6.49 6.59
N ILE A 55 -1.86 6.30 6.26
CA ILE A 55 -2.82 7.41 6.32
C ILE A 55 -3.69 7.32 7.57
N SER A 56 -4.00 8.47 8.14
CA SER A 56 -4.94 8.62 9.25
C SER A 56 -5.82 9.85 9.01
N PRO A 57 -7.09 9.88 9.49
CA PRO A 57 -7.99 11.01 9.30
C PRO A 57 -7.38 12.34 9.78
N SER A 58 -7.53 13.39 8.97
CA SER A 58 -7.08 14.76 9.26
C SER A 58 -7.96 15.75 8.49
N GLU A 59 -8.59 16.68 9.19
CA GLU A 59 -9.66 17.54 8.66
C GLU A 59 -9.26 18.30 7.37
N ASN A 60 -8.03 18.83 7.35
CA ASN A 60 -7.49 19.58 6.21
C ASN A 60 -6.45 18.77 5.42
N GLY A 61 -6.38 17.47 5.66
CA GLY A 61 -5.41 16.59 5.03
C GLY A 61 -5.77 16.31 3.57
N LEU A 62 -4.73 16.20 2.74
CA LEU A 62 -4.81 15.80 1.35
C LEU A 62 -3.72 14.77 1.07
N VAL A 63 -4.10 13.62 0.51
CA VAL A 63 -3.16 12.58 0.08
C VAL A 63 -3.24 12.46 -1.44
N ASN A 64 -2.11 12.70 -2.09
CA ASN A 64 -1.95 12.40 -3.51
C ASN A 64 -1.58 10.92 -3.65
N GLY A 65 -2.28 10.22 -4.53
CA GLY A 65 -2.10 8.79 -4.74
C GLY A 65 -2.54 8.35 -6.13
N LYS A 66 -2.73 7.04 -6.28
CA LYS A 66 -3.22 6.43 -7.51
C LYS A 66 -4.32 5.43 -7.19
N ILE A 67 -5.22 5.21 -8.13
CA ILE A 67 -6.21 4.14 -8.09
C ILE A 67 -5.70 3.00 -8.95
N LEU A 68 -5.51 1.83 -8.35
CA LEU A 68 -5.35 0.58 -9.08
C LEU A 68 -6.74 0.10 -9.48
N THR A 69 -7.04 0.08 -10.78
CA THR A 69 -8.39 -0.26 -11.26
C THR A 69 -8.50 -1.72 -11.65
N GLY A 70 -9.66 -2.33 -11.37
CA GLY A 70 -9.99 -3.66 -11.86
C GLY A 70 -9.12 -4.77 -11.26
N LEU A 71 -8.86 -4.72 -9.95
CA LEU A 71 -8.17 -5.80 -9.26
C LEU A 71 -9.11 -7.00 -9.08
N THR A 72 -8.53 -8.20 -9.16
CA THR A 72 -9.20 -9.44 -8.75
C THR A 72 -9.13 -9.64 -7.23
N ASP A 73 -9.95 -10.54 -6.69
CA ASP A 73 -9.91 -10.87 -5.26
C ASP A 73 -8.52 -11.33 -4.77
N SER A 74 -7.83 -12.14 -5.59
CA SER A 74 -6.47 -12.65 -5.28
C SER A 74 -5.41 -11.54 -5.26
N GLN A 75 -5.58 -10.55 -6.14
CA GLN A 75 -4.71 -9.37 -6.17
C GLN A 75 -4.94 -8.49 -4.95
N LEU A 76 -6.21 -8.28 -4.58
CA LEU A 76 -6.56 -7.55 -3.37
C LEU A 76 -6.01 -8.24 -2.11
N GLU A 77 -6.14 -9.56 -2.01
CA GLU A 77 -5.57 -10.35 -0.91
C GLU A 77 -4.04 -10.21 -0.85
N SER A 78 -3.35 -10.14 -1.99
CA SER A 78 -1.90 -9.91 -2.01
C SER A 78 -1.49 -8.56 -1.42
N LEU A 79 -2.29 -7.50 -1.64
CA LEU A 79 -2.08 -6.21 -1.00
C LEU A 79 -2.32 -6.28 0.52
N ASP A 80 -3.45 -6.86 0.94
CA ASP A 80 -3.79 -7.04 2.35
C ASP A 80 -2.72 -7.86 3.11
N MET A 81 -2.10 -8.84 2.43
CA MET A 81 -1.03 -9.65 2.99
C MET A 81 0.27 -8.85 3.24
N ILE A 82 0.65 -7.96 2.30
CA ILE A 82 1.85 -7.12 2.43
C ILE A 82 1.68 -6.09 3.54
N GLU A 83 0.50 -5.45 3.61
CA GLU A 83 0.26 -4.34 4.55
C GLU A 83 0.18 -4.80 6.01
N GLY A 84 -0.19 -6.05 6.26
CA GLY A 84 -0.28 -6.55 7.63
C GLY A 84 -1.69 -6.51 8.21
N THR A 85 -1.81 -6.87 9.48
CA THR A 85 -3.07 -6.77 10.23
C THR A 85 -3.30 -5.38 10.84
N GLU A 86 -2.31 -4.50 10.74
CA GLU A 86 -2.31 -3.18 11.37
C GLU A 86 -2.98 -2.11 10.52
N TYR A 87 -3.26 -2.44 9.26
CA TYR A 87 -4.09 -1.64 8.40
C TYR A 87 -5.46 -2.28 8.21
N VAL A 88 -6.45 -1.42 7.98
CA VAL A 88 -7.84 -1.81 7.72
C VAL A 88 -8.29 -1.24 6.39
N ARG A 89 -9.04 -2.04 5.63
CA ARG A 89 -9.70 -1.55 4.41
C ARG A 89 -10.87 -0.65 4.77
N LYS A 90 -10.98 0.47 4.06
CA LYS A 90 -12.10 1.42 4.14
C LYS A 90 -12.52 1.87 2.75
N THR A 91 -13.83 2.00 2.54
CA THR A 91 -14.37 2.70 1.38
C THR A 91 -14.23 4.21 1.59
N VAL A 92 -13.64 4.89 0.62
CA VAL A 92 -13.41 6.34 0.61
C VAL A 92 -13.86 6.95 -0.71
N GLU A 93 -14.11 8.25 -0.70
CA GLU A 93 -14.32 9.04 -1.93
C GLU A 93 -13.00 9.74 -2.30
N VAL A 94 -12.55 9.52 -3.53
CA VAL A 94 -11.38 10.18 -4.11
C VAL A 94 -11.77 11.03 -5.30
N VAL A 95 -10.96 12.04 -5.61
CA VAL A 95 -11.13 12.92 -6.77
C VAL A 95 -10.03 12.59 -7.78
N LEU A 96 -10.40 12.22 -9.01
CA LEU A 96 -9.43 12.02 -10.09
C LEU A 96 -8.73 13.34 -10.43
N THR A 97 -7.41 13.33 -10.58
CA THR A 97 -6.65 14.57 -10.85
C THR A 97 -6.96 15.14 -12.24
N ASP A 98 -7.19 14.26 -13.21
CA ASP A 98 -7.25 14.66 -14.62
C ASP A 98 -8.66 15.14 -15.01
N THR A 99 -9.70 14.54 -14.42
CA THR A 99 -11.10 14.81 -14.77
C THR A 99 -11.88 15.54 -13.67
N LEU A 100 -11.32 15.62 -12.45
CA LEU A 100 -11.99 16.10 -11.25
C LEU A 100 -13.25 15.30 -10.87
N GLU A 101 -13.42 14.11 -11.45
CA GLU A 101 -14.52 13.20 -11.13
C GLU A 101 -14.32 12.58 -9.74
N LYS A 102 -15.40 12.49 -8.97
CA LYS A 102 -15.42 11.77 -7.69
C LYS A 102 -15.70 10.28 -7.90
N LYS A 103 -14.92 9.42 -7.26
CA LYS A 103 -15.12 7.96 -7.29
C LYS A 103 -15.06 7.37 -5.89
N GLN A 104 -15.96 6.42 -5.62
CA GLN A 104 -15.86 5.57 -4.44
C GLN A 104 -14.94 4.39 -4.75
N VAL A 105 -13.96 4.18 -3.88
CA VAL A 105 -12.92 3.16 -3.99
C VAL A 105 -12.57 2.65 -2.59
N GLU A 106 -11.93 1.49 -2.51
CA GLU A 106 -11.32 1.04 -1.26
C GLU A 106 -9.95 1.69 -1.07
N THR A 107 -9.53 1.85 0.17
CA THR A 107 -8.15 2.20 0.52
C THR A 107 -7.77 1.48 1.81
N ILE A 108 -6.48 1.44 2.09
CA ILE A 108 -5.89 0.80 3.24
C ILE A 108 -5.59 1.92 4.25
N VAL A 109 -6.01 1.83 5.50
CA VAL A 109 -5.90 2.92 6.49
C VAL A 109 -5.27 2.38 7.75
N TRP A 110 -4.43 3.18 8.42
CA TRP A 110 -3.86 2.77 9.71
C TRP A 110 -4.98 2.52 10.73
N ALA A 111 -4.97 1.35 11.38
CA ALA A 111 -6.00 1.01 12.35
C ALA A 111 -5.90 1.87 13.63
N ASN A 112 -4.67 2.18 14.06
CA ASN A 112 -4.41 2.92 15.29
C ASN A 112 -4.21 4.42 15.05
N LYS A 113 -5.31 5.18 15.01
CA LYS A 113 -5.27 6.63 14.78
C LYS A 113 -4.48 7.44 15.84
N ASP A 114 -4.22 6.86 17.01
CA ASP A 114 -3.54 7.52 18.14
C ASP A 114 -2.10 6.99 18.33
N ASP A 115 -1.53 6.33 17.31
CA ASP A 115 -0.19 5.76 17.38
C ASP A 115 0.91 6.83 17.55
N PRO A 116 1.69 6.81 18.64
CA PRO A 116 2.78 7.76 18.88
C PRO A 116 3.97 7.60 17.93
N ASN A 117 3.99 6.52 17.13
CA ASN A 117 4.99 6.29 16.11
C ASN A 117 4.64 6.94 14.77
N MET A 118 3.43 7.49 14.59
CA MET A 118 3.11 8.33 13.45
C MET A 118 3.77 9.70 13.62
N TYR A 119 4.54 10.12 12.62
CA TYR A 119 5.25 11.39 12.66
C TYR A 119 5.57 11.92 11.26
N GLY A 120 5.70 13.24 11.18
CA GLY A 120 6.14 13.92 9.96
C GLY A 120 5.27 13.65 8.74
N GLU A 121 5.75 14.14 7.61
CA GLU A 121 5.13 13.94 6.31
C GLU A 121 5.96 12.93 5.51
N TRP A 122 5.29 12.03 4.81
CA TRP A 122 5.98 11.08 3.94
C TRP A 122 6.14 11.63 2.52
N ASP A 123 7.33 11.43 1.94
CA ASP A 123 7.65 11.88 0.60
C ASP A 123 7.95 10.68 -0.32
N PHE A 124 7.21 10.59 -1.43
CA PHE A 124 7.31 9.48 -2.38
C PHE A 124 8.67 9.41 -3.08
N GLU A 125 9.23 10.55 -3.46
CA GLU A 125 10.49 10.61 -4.22
C GLU A 125 11.70 10.35 -3.31
N GLU A 126 11.66 10.84 -2.07
CA GLU A 126 12.64 10.49 -1.05
C GLU A 126 12.60 8.98 -0.79
N TRP A 127 11.41 8.42 -0.57
CA TRP A 127 11.25 6.99 -0.36
C TRP A 127 11.77 6.17 -1.55
N LYS A 128 11.44 6.60 -2.76
CA LYS A 128 11.86 5.93 -3.99
C LYS A 128 13.39 5.86 -4.09
N ARG A 129 14.07 6.94 -3.72
CA ARG A 129 15.54 7.04 -3.76
C ARG A 129 16.22 6.26 -2.64
N LEU A 130 15.65 6.21 -1.44
CA LEU A 130 16.31 5.69 -0.25
C LEU A 130 15.90 4.26 0.13
N HIS A 131 14.65 3.88 -0.11
CA HIS A 131 14.05 2.69 0.49
C HIS A 131 13.43 1.72 -0.53
N MET A 132 13.23 2.12 -1.80
CA MET A 132 12.59 1.29 -2.82
C MET A 132 13.29 -0.05 -3.05
N GLU A 133 14.61 -0.06 -3.23
CA GLU A 133 15.35 -1.30 -3.52
C GLU A 133 15.20 -2.31 -2.38
N LYS A 134 15.31 -1.84 -1.13
CA LYS A 134 15.11 -2.67 0.06
C LYS A 134 13.68 -3.19 0.16
N PHE A 135 12.69 -2.35 -0.13
CA PHE A 135 11.30 -2.76 -0.14
C PHE A 135 11.04 -3.83 -1.21
N ILE A 136 11.59 -3.69 -2.41
CA ILE A 136 11.48 -4.69 -3.49
C ILE A 136 12.15 -6.00 -3.07
N GLU A 137 13.32 -5.96 -2.45
CA GLU A 137 14.00 -7.16 -1.95
C GLU A 137 13.15 -7.88 -0.90
N ALA A 138 12.60 -7.14 0.07
CA ALA A 138 11.67 -7.67 1.06
C ALA A 138 10.46 -8.27 0.35
N ALA A 139 9.68 -7.48 -0.39
CA ALA A 139 8.48 -7.96 -1.09
C ALA A 139 8.75 -9.19 -1.99
N THR A 140 9.93 -9.30 -2.62
CA THR A 140 10.30 -10.48 -3.41
C THR A 140 10.36 -11.74 -2.54
N LYS A 141 11.08 -11.68 -1.41
CA LYS A 141 11.14 -12.78 -0.44
C LYS A 141 9.75 -13.15 0.08
N PHE A 142 8.85 -12.16 0.23
CA PHE A 142 7.48 -12.42 0.64
C PHE A 142 6.72 -13.24 -0.38
N MET A 143 6.78 -12.82 -1.64
CA MET A 143 6.04 -13.45 -2.72
C MET A 143 6.56 -14.85 -2.99
N GLU A 144 7.87 -15.08 -2.84
CA GLU A 144 8.45 -16.43 -2.87
C GLU A 144 7.93 -17.32 -1.73
N TRP A 145 7.92 -16.81 -0.50
CA TRP A 145 7.35 -17.52 0.65
C TRP A 145 5.85 -17.80 0.46
N LYS A 146 5.07 -16.84 -0.05
CA LYS A 146 3.65 -17.02 -0.36
C LYS A 146 3.42 -18.17 -1.36
N LYS A 147 4.32 -18.32 -2.34
CA LYS A 147 4.24 -19.40 -3.35
C LYS A 147 4.65 -20.76 -2.80
N ASN A 148 5.64 -20.81 -1.91
CA ASN A 148 6.13 -22.04 -1.31
C ASN A 148 6.45 -21.82 0.18
N PRO A 149 5.45 -21.92 1.06
CA PRO A 149 5.64 -21.70 2.49
C PRO A 149 6.65 -22.70 3.05
N ASP A 150 7.79 -22.20 3.55
CA ASP A 150 8.92 -23.00 4.03
C ASP A 150 8.86 -23.31 5.54
N GLY A 151 7.71 -23.08 6.17
CA GLY A 151 7.49 -23.23 7.60
C GLY A 151 7.81 -21.98 8.43
N ARG A 152 8.35 -20.92 7.82
CA ARG A 152 8.45 -19.60 8.48
C ARG A 152 7.08 -18.96 8.63
N SER A 153 6.89 -18.28 9.74
CA SER A 153 5.65 -17.59 10.11
C SER A 153 5.56 -16.22 9.44
N ARG A 154 4.34 -15.69 9.32
CA ARG A 154 4.10 -14.33 8.78
C ARG A 154 4.83 -13.27 9.61
N GLU A 155 4.87 -13.46 10.93
CA GLU A 155 5.47 -12.54 11.90
C GLU A 155 6.98 -12.41 11.72
N GLU A 156 7.65 -13.47 11.28
CA GLU A 156 9.07 -13.42 10.89
C GLU A 156 9.27 -12.58 9.63
N PHE A 157 8.27 -12.56 8.76
CA PHE A 157 8.32 -11.81 7.52
C PHE A 157 8.02 -10.32 7.71
N GLU A 158 7.03 -9.98 8.54
CA GLU A 158 6.67 -8.59 8.87
C GLU A 158 7.89 -7.80 9.36
N LYS A 159 8.82 -8.45 10.07
CA LYS A 159 10.10 -7.84 10.47
C LYS A 159 10.94 -7.35 9.29
N PHE A 160 10.97 -8.06 8.15
CA PHE A 160 11.77 -7.65 6.99
C PHE A 160 11.18 -6.43 6.26
N VAL A 161 9.86 -6.29 6.27
CA VAL A 161 9.16 -5.16 5.62
C VAL A 161 9.16 -3.93 6.52
N HIS A 162 9.15 -4.13 7.84
CA HIS A 162 9.13 -3.04 8.81
C HIS A 162 10.54 -2.48 9.05
N ASP A 163 11.61 -3.27 9.01
CA ASP A 163 12.91 -2.77 9.46
C ASP A 163 13.47 -1.65 8.55
N ASP A 164 13.27 -0.39 8.97
CA ASP A 164 13.98 0.78 8.44
C ASP A 164 15.11 1.13 9.40
N PRO A 165 16.36 0.70 9.14
CA PRO A 165 17.48 1.05 10.00
C PRO A 165 17.65 2.57 9.96
N PRO A 166 18.00 3.21 11.08
CA PRO A 166 18.24 4.63 11.10
C PRO A 166 19.26 4.96 10.00
N ALA A 167 18.88 5.88 9.10
CA ALA A 167 19.79 6.41 8.10
C ALA A 167 21.06 6.83 8.85
N ALA A 168 22.19 6.23 8.48
CA ALA A 168 23.47 6.58 9.08
C ALA A 168 23.66 8.08 8.94
N ALA A 169 23.72 8.77 10.08
CA ALA A 169 23.98 10.20 10.18
C ALA A 169 25.36 10.56 9.62
#